data_AF-U4TGW5-F1
#
_entry.id   AF-U4TGW5-F1
#
_cell.length_a   1.000
_cell.length_b   1.000
_cell.length_c   1.000
_cell.angle_alpha   90.00
_cell.angle_beta   90.00
_cell.angle_gamma   90.00
#
_symmetry.space_group_name_H-M   'P 1'
#
loop_
_entity.id
_entity.type
_entity.pdbx_description
1 polymer ?
#
loop_
_entity_poly.entity_id
_entity_poly.type
_entity_poly.pdbx_seq_one_letter_code
_entity_poly.pdbx_strand_id
1 'polypeptide(L)'
;MFNNVQIGAQYLGDLLADPEWHIMQYTGMHDSQGKEIYEGDIIKVTAIDGQSYVSPVKYFGDEDYPAFDLDQKYIPEPWYPYESNALSEEFGNGLSKIEVVGNIYENPELMEAGGK
;
A
#
# COMPACT_ATOMS: atom_id res chain seq x y z
N MET A 1 -30.11 12.33 -25.94
CA MET A 1 -29.53 10.98 -25.97
C MET A 1 -28.10 11.11 -25.50
N PHE A 2 -27.74 10.45 -24.40
CA PHE A 2 -26.33 10.33 -24.01
C PHE A 2 -25.64 9.35 -24.96
N ASN A 3 -24.39 9.64 -25.34
CA ASN A 3 -23.59 8.68 -26.08
C ASN A 3 -23.02 7.63 -25.11
N ASN A 4 -22.52 6.51 -25.65
CA ASN A 4 -22.01 5.40 -24.83
C ASN A 4 -20.88 5.82 -23.88
N VAL A 5 -20.10 6.85 -24.24
CA VAL A 5 -19.01 7.39 -23.41
C VAL A 5 -19.57 8.10 -22.16
N GLN A 6 -20.59 8.94 -22.33
CA GLN A 6 -21.26 9.62 -21.23
C GLN A 6 -21.94 8.64 -20.28
N ILE A 7 -22.55 7.59 -20.84
CA ILE A 7 -23.18 6.52 -20.06
C ILE A 7 -22.12 5.75 -19.25
N GLY A 8 -21.00 5.37 -19.87
CA GLY A 8 -19.91 4.67 -19.17
C GLY A 8 -19.26 5.53 -18.07
N ALA A 9 -19.05 6.82 -18.32
CA ALA A 9 -18.51 7.75 -17.33
C ALA A 9 -19.45 7.92 -16.12
N GLN A 10 -20.77 7.92 -16.35
CA GLN A 10 -21.74 7.97 -15.26
C GLN A 10 -21.66 6.72 -14.39
N TYR A 11 -21.65 5.52 -14.98
CA TYR A 11 -21.54 4.27 -14.20
C TYR A 11 -20.23 4.16 -13.41
N LEU A 12 -19.12 4.62 -13.99
CA LEU A 12 -17.85 4.68 -13.26
C LEU A 12 -17.92 5.70 -12.12
N GLY A 13 -18.52 6.87 -12.35
CA GLY A 13 -18.73 7.88 -11.31
C GLY A 13 -19.61 7.36 -10.18
N ASP A 14 -20.68 6.65 -10.50
CA ASP A 14 -21.58 6.04 -9.51
C ASP A 14 -20.82 4.98 -8.68
N LEU A 15 -20.01 4.13 -9.32
CA LEU A 15 -19.17 3.14 -8.63
C LEU A 15 -18.13 3.79 -7.70
N LEU A 16 -17.48 4.86 -8.16
CA LEU A 16 -16.48 5.59 -7.36
C LEU A 16 -17.11 6.36 -6.18
N ALA A 17 -18.38 6.72 -6.29
CA ALA A 17 -19.12 7.44 -5.25
C ALA A 17 -19.83 6.52 -4.26
N ASP A 18 -19.93 5.23 -4.55
CA ASP A 18 -20.60 4.25 -3.70
C ASP A 18 -19.69 3.85 -2.52
N PRO A 19 -20.05 4.18 -1.26
CA PRO A 19 -19.23 3.87 -0.10
C PRO A 19 -19.16 2.36 0.22
N GLU A 20 -20.00 1.51 -0.39
CA GLU A 20 -19.87 0.05 -0.25
C GLU A 20 -18.62 -0.49 -0.97
N TRP A 21 -18.08 0.26 -1.93
CA TRP A 21 -16.90 -0.14 -2.69
C TRP A 21 -15.65 0.57 -2.18
N HIS A 22 -14.67 -0.24 -1.76
CA HIS A 22 -13.33 0.24 -1.45
C HIS A 22 -12.48 0.22 -2.71
N ILE A 23 -12.42 1.36 -3.40
CA ILE A 23 -11.57 1.53 -4.58
C ILE A 23 -10.16 1.88 -4.13
N MET A 24 -9.18 1.13 -4.60
CA MET A 24 -7.77 1.28 -4.26
C MET A 24 -6.98 1.75 -5.48
N GLN A 25 -6.03 2.66 -5.28
CA GLN A 25 -5.18 3.16 -6.37
C GLN A 25 -3.94 2.29 -6.56
N TYR A 26 -3.63 1.91 -7.80
CA TYR A 26 -2.37 1.28 -8.16
C TYR A 26 -1.20 2.24 -7.94
N THR A 27 -0.14 1.77 -7.28
CA THR A 27 1.03 2.60 -6.94
C THR A 27 1.98 2.84 -8.12
N GLY A 28 1.89 2.04 -9.19
CA GLY A 28 2.90 2.03 -10.26
C GLY A 28 4.04 1.04 -10.03
N MET A 29 4.06 0.33 -8.90
CA MET A 29 5.15 -0.57 -8.50
C MET A 29 4.71 -2.04 -8.47
N HIS A 30 5.68 -2.94 -8.60
CA HIS A 30 5.49 -4.37 -8.44
C HIS A 30 6.39 -4.92 -7.34
N ASP A 31 5.93 -5.93 -6.62
CA ASP A 31 6.74 -6.63 -5.64
C ASP A 31 7.80 -7.55 -6.29
N SER A 32 8.56 -8.26 -5.47
CA SER A 32 9.63 -9.16 -5.94
C SER A 32 9.15 -10.35 -6.79
N GLN A 33 7.85 -10.67 -6.79
CA GLN A 33 7.24 -11.70 -7.63
C GLN A 33 6.53 -11.13 -8.86
N GLY A 34 6.61 -9.81 -9.07
CA GLY A 34 5.93 -9.12 -10.17
C GLY A 34 4.43 -8.91 -9.93
N LYS A 35 3.95 -9.02 -8.68
CA LYS A 35 2.58 -8.63 -8.33
C LYS A 35 2.51 -7.12 -8.18
N GLU A 36 1.52 -6.50 -8.83
CA GLU A 36 1.23 -5.07 -8.67
C GLU A 36 0.90 -4.72 -7.21
N ILE A 37 1.33 -3.54 -6.78
CA ILE A 37 1.11 -3.03 -5.42
C ILE A 37 0.07 -1.91 -5.48
N TYR A 38 -0.98 -2.03 -4.67
CA TYR A 38 -2.08 -1.09 -4.55
C TYR A 38 -2.08 -0.41 -3.18
N GLU A 39 -2.77 0.72 -3.08
CA GLU A 39 -3.17 1.28 -1.78
C GLU A 39 -3.92 0.23 -0.95
N GLY A 40 -3.59 0.14 0.34
CA GLY A 40 -4.18 -0.84 1.26
C GLY A 40 -3.54 -2.22 1.21
N ASP A 41 -2.65 -2.51 0.24
CA ASP A 41 -1.84 -3.73 0.29
C ASP A 41 -0.93 -3.72 1.51
N ILE A 42 -0.80 -4.88 2.15
CA ILE A 42 0.14 -5.13 3.23
C ILE A 42 1.37 -5.78 2.60
N ILE A 43 2.50 -5.08 2.68
CA ILE A 43 3.77 -5.62 2.21
C ILE A 43 4.57 -6.18 3.37
N LYS A 44 5.29 -7.27 3.10
CA LYS A 44 6.35 -7.79 3.95
C LYS A 44 7.68 -7.33 3.39
N VAL A 45 8.45 -6.64 4.22
CA VAL A 45 9.84 -6.25 3.93
C VAL A 45 10.74 -7.22 4.67
N THR A 46 11.62 -7.91 3.95
CA THR A 46 12.60 -8.84 4.52
C THR A 46 14.01 -8.39 4.19
N ALA A 47 14.79 -8.02 5.21
CA ALA A 47 16.17 -7.57 5.09
C ALA A 47 17.14 -8.76 4.80
N ILE A 48 18.38 -8.43 4.44
CA ILE A 48 19.43 -9.42 4.10
C ILE A 48 19.72 -10.39 5.25
N ASP A 49 19.62 -9.92 6.50
CA ASP A 49 19.84 -10.73 7.70
C ASP A 49 18.63 -11.63 8.06
N GLY A 50 17.57 -11.57 7.25
CA GLY A 50 16.36 -12.38 7.40
C GLY A 50 15.34 -11.79 8.36
N GLN A 51 15.62 -10.65 9.00
CA GLN A 51 14.61 -9.96 9.78
C GLN A 51 13.54 -9.34 8.86
N SER A 52 12.31 -9.24 9.36
CA SER A 52 11.21 -8.73 8.55
C SER A 52 10.15 -8.03 9.38
N TYR A 53 9.47 -7.07 8.76
CA TYR A 53 8.25 -6.44 9.26
C TYR A 53 7.18 -6.43 8.18
N VAL A 54 5.95 -6.12 8.58
CA VAL A 54 4.83 -5.88 7.66
C VAL A 54 4.26 -4.49 7.91
N SER A 55 3.89 -3.78 6.84
CA SER A 55 3.26 -2.47 6.94
C SER A 55 2.31 -2.26 5.75
N PRO A 56 1.15 -1.60 5.94
CA PRO A 56 0.24 -1.29 4.86
C PRO A 56 0.78 -0.11 4.03
N VAL A 57 0.56 -0.20 2.72
CA VAL A 57 0.78 0.91 1.79
C VAL A 57 -0.38 1.89 1.90
N LYS A 58 -0.10 3.15 2.19
CA LYS A 58 -1.11 4.21 2.35
C LYS A 58 -0.78 5.40 1.46
N TYR A 59 -1.79 6.04 0.91
CA TYR A 59 -1.66 7.36 0.30
C TYR A 59 -1.79 8.45 1.37
N PHE A 60 -0.79 9.34 1.47
CA PHE A 60 -0.72 10.36 2.51
C PHE A 60 -1.15 11.76 2.03
N GLY A 61 -1.90 11.86 0.93
CA GLY A 61 -2.31 13.14 0.34
C GLY A 61 -3.12 14.06 1.26
N ASP A 62 -3.82 13.51 2.24
CA ASP A 62 -4.55 14.29 3.25
C ASP A 62 -3.66 14.83 4.39
N GLU A 63 -2.37 14.46 4.41
CA GLU A 63 -1.38 14.82 5.43
C GLU A 63 -0.30 15.80 4.90
N ASP A 64 -0.64 16.61 3.89
CA ASP A 64 0.30 17.48 3.16
C ASP A 64 1.50 16.72 2.55
N TYR A 65 1.36 15.40 2.38
CA TYR A 65 2.38 14.50 1.85
C TYR A 65 1.81 13.60 0.75
N PRO A 66 1.60 14.11 -0.48
CA PRO A 66 0.89 13.40 -1.55
C PRO A 66 1.74 12.30 -2.21
N ALA A 67 2.06 11.25 -1.45
CA ALA A 67 2.82 10.09 -1.87
C ALA A 67 2.23 8.80 -1.28
N PHE A 68 2.45 7.69 -1.97
CA PHE A 68 2.33 6.37 -1.37
C PHE A 68 3.53 6.12 -0.46
N ASP A 69 3.28 5.62 0.74
CA ASP A 69 4.32 5.25 1.68
C ASP A 69 3.85 4.11 2.60
N LEU A 70 4.73 3.63 3.46
CA LEU A 70 4.41 2.69 4.53
C LEU A 70 3.92 3.44 5.76
N ASP A 71 2.87 2.94 6.39
CA ASP A 71 2.44 3.46 7.68
C ASP A 71 3.50 3.14 8.74
N GLN A 72 4.25 4.18 9.14
CA GLN A 72 5.37 4.05 10.07
C GLN A 72 4.96 3.47 11.42
N LYS A 73 3.67 3.55 11.80
CA LYS A 73 3.14 2.90 13.02
C LYS A 73 3.43 1.40 13.09
N TYR A 74 3.56 0.74 11.94
CA TYR A 74 3.75 -0.72 11.83
C TYR A 74 5.22 -1.11 11.60
N ILE A 75 6.14 -0.15 11.60
CA ILE A 75 7.56 -0.39 11.44
C ILE A 75 8.19 -0.51 12.83
N PRO A 76 8.86 -1.62 13.17
CA PRO A 76 9.51 -1.77 14.48
C PRO A 76 10.93 -1.20 14.49
N GLU A 77 11.47 -1.01 15.69
CA GLU A 77 12.90 -0.75 15.90
C GLU A 77 13.75 -1.94 15.38
N PRO A 78 14.93 -1.70 14.78
CA PRO A 78 15.62 -0.41 14.63
C PRO A 78 15.30 0.35 13.32
N TRP A 79 14.35 -0.11 12.51
CA TRP A 79 14.02 0.54 11.23
C TRP A 79 13.16 1.79 11.40
N TYR A 80 12.43 1.88 12.51
CA TYR A 80 11.62 3.04 12.84
C TYR A 80 12.44 4.13 13.55
N PRO A 81 12.12 5.42 13.32
CA PRO A 81 11.31 5.94 12.22
C PRO A 81 12.16 6.11 10.95
N TYR A 82 11.53 5.98 9.78
CA TYR A 82 12.17 6.44 8.55
C TYR A 82 12.12 7.96 8.51
N GLU A 83 13.28 8.61 8.30
CA GLU A 83 13.35 10.06 8.05
C GLU A 83 12.98 10.43 6.60
N SER A 84 12.72 9.42 5.77
CA SER A 84 12.40 9.53 4.35
C SER A 84 11.16 8.68 4.00
N ASN A 85 10.79 8.64 2.71
CA ASN A 85 9.71 7.76 2.24
C ASN A 85 10.16 6.31 2.40
N ALA A 86 9.61 5.60 3.39
CA ALA A 86 10.02 4.23 3.73
C ALA A 86 9.84 3.29 2.52
N LEU A 87 8.73 3.43 1.79
CA LEU A 87 8.46 2.63 0.61
C LEU A 87 9.55 2.82 -0.46
N SER A 88 9.91 4.07 -0.79
CA SER A 88 10.96 4.38 -1.75
C SER A 88 12.33 3.94 -1.27
N GLU A 89 12.62 4.02 0.02
CA GLU A 89 13.90 3.59 0.59
C GLU A 89 14.10 2.08 0.42
N GLU A 90 13.06 1.29 0.73
CA GLU A 90 13.09 -0.17 0.58
C GLU A 90 13.21 -0.61 -0.89
N PHE A 91 12.50 0.07 -1.79
CA PHE A 91 12.60 -0.21 -3.23
C PHE A 91 13.91 0.29 -3.85
N GLY A 92 14.50 1.36 -3.30
CA GLY A 92 15.67 2.02 -3.85
C GLY A 92 17.01 1.42 -3.42
N ASN A 93 17.07 0.81 -2.23
CA ASN A 93 18.32 0.30 -1.67
C ASN A 93 18.76 -1.05 -2.29
N GLY A 94 17.83 -1.85 -2.81
CA GLY A 94 18.09 -3.18 -3.38
C GLY A 94 18.56 -4.24 -2.35
N LEU A 95 18.38 -3.97 -1.06
CA LEU A 95 18.80 -4.82 0.06
C LEU A 95 17.64 -5.64 0.63
N SER A 96 16.40 -5.24 0.37
CA SER A 96 15.22 -5.89 0.93
C SER A 96 14.43 -6.67 -0.12
N LYS A 97 13.88 -7.80 0.28
CA LYS A 97 12.83 -8.50 -0.48
C LYS A 97 11.48 -7.95 -0.07
N ILE A 98 10.71 -7.49 -1.04
CA ILE A 98 9.37 -6.95 -0.86
C ILE A 98 8.34 -7.92 -1.44
N GLU A 99 7.33 -8.29 -0.67
CA GLU A 99 6.26 -9.20 -1.07
C GLU A 99 4.91 -8.68 -0.58
N VAL A 100 3.90 -8.65 -1.45
CA VAL A 100 2.52 -8.40 -0.99
C VAL A 100 1.99 -9.66 -0.32
N VAL A 101 1.64 -9.56 0.97
CA VAL A 101 1.19 -10.70 1.79
C VAL A 101 -0.29 -10.69 2.13
N GLY A 102 -1.00 -9.61 1.81
CA GLY A 102 -2.43 -9.44 2.05
C GLY A 102 -2.84 -7.99 1.79
N ASN A 103 -4.04 -7.61 2.21
CA ASN A 103 -4.48 -6.21 2.27
C ASN A 103 -5.29 -5.95 3.54
N ILE A 104 -5.49 -4.67 3.88
CA ILE A 104 -6.16 -4.27 5.12
C ILE A 104 -7.64 -4.67 5.22
N TYR A 105 -8.28 -5.03 4.11
CA TYR A 105 -9.71 -5.39 4.06
C TYR A 105 -9.93 -6.89 4.24
N GLU A 106 -9.11 -7.71 3.58
CA GLU A 106 -9.22 -9.17 3.57
C GLU A 106 -8.33 -9.83 4.63
N ASN A 107 -7.27 -9.15 5.07
CA ASN A 107 -6.30 -9.67 6.04
C ASN A 107 -6.03 -8.71 7.22
N PRO A 108 -7.07 -8.19 7.91
CA PRO A 108 -6.88 -7.28 9.04
C PRO A 108 -6.05 -7.88 10.18
N GLU A 109 -6.06 -9.21 10.34
CA GLU A 109 -5.28 -9.93 11.36
C GLU A 109 -3.76 -9.72 11.24
N LEU A 110 -3.25 -9.40 10.03
CA LEU A 110 -1.83 -9.13 9.81
C LEU A 110 -1.39 -7.82 10.47
N MET A 111 -2.32 -6.90 10.76
CA MET A 111 -2.05 -5.63 11.42
C MET A 111 -2.20 -5.70 12.94
N GLU A 112 -2.84 -6.74 13.46
CA GLU A 112 -3.02 -6.96 14.90
C GLU A 112 -1.82 -7.69 15.53
N ALA A 113 -1.12 -8.51 14.75
CA ALA A 113 -0.04 -9.38 15.23
C ALA A 113 1.34 -8.70 15.35
N GLY A 114 1.55 -7.51 14.76
CA GLY A 114 2.84 -6.80 14.73
C GLY A 114 3.16 -5.91 15.95
N GLY A 115 2.32 -5.93 16.98
CA GLY A 115 2.42 -5.03 18.15
C GLY A 115 3.19 -5.57 19.37
N LYS A 116 4.26 -6.35 19.18
CA LYS A 116 5.16 -6.77 20.29
C LYS A 116 6.63 -6.73 19.92
#